data_AF-A0A497M098-F1
#
_entry.id   AF-A0A497M098-F1
#
_cell.length_a   1.000
_cell.length_b   1.000
_cell.length_c   1.000
_cell.angle_alpha   90.00
_cell.angle_beta   90.00
_cell.angle_gamma   90.00
#
_symmetry.space_group_name_H-M   'P 1'
#
loop_
_entity.id
_entity.type
_entity.pdbx_description
1 polymer ?
#
loop_
_entity_poly.entity_id
_entity_poly.type
_entity_poly.pdbx_seq_one_letter_code
_entity_poly.pdbx_strand_id
1 'polypeptide(L)'
;MASSKPGLFAREATGLVREVGFMLGVIVILSHVVGLGWQKRVFQFSGPMPLPNDMMPLGLPPMFWAFLVCGIFVLITGYAAGYVTAAMPRSGGGYVTISRVIHPIIGYIAGWLMFLAEAFSYGLIGVACFEAIMIFFNIALAPTVIAFDATTLFVGGLIVVWIFAI
;
A
#
# COMPACT_ATOMS: atom_id res chain seq x y z
N MET A 1 35.36 -23.99 -25.72
CA MET A 1 33.91 -23.75 -25.66
C MET A 1 33.63 -22.77 -24.52
N ALA A 2 33.27 -21.53 -24.84
CA ALA A 2 32.98 -20.53 -23.82
C ALA A 2 31.65 -20.89 -23.13
N SER A 3 31.71 -21.11 -21.81
CA SER A 3 30.54 -21.29 -20.95
C SER A 3 29.59 -20.10 -21.12
N SER A 4 28.51 -20.28 -21.89
CA SER A 4 27.42 -19.30 -22.02
C SER A 4 26.65 -19.24 -20.70
N LYS A 5 27.20 -18.53 -19.72
CA LYS A 5 26.46 -18.20 -18.51
C LYS A 5 25.19 -17.46 -18.95
N PRO A 6 23.99 -17.89 -18.52
CA PRO A 6 22.79 -17.11 -18.74
C PRO A 6 23.05 -15.69 -18.24
N GLY A 7 22.66 -14.67 -19.02
CA GLY A 7 22.74 -13.29 -18.54
C GLY A 7 22.06 -13.19 -17.18
N LEU A 8 22.50 -12.25 -16.33
CA LEU A 8 22.11 -12.08 -14.92
C LEU A 8 20.58 -12.15 -14.61
N PHE A 9 19.73 -12.09 -15.63
CA PHE A 9 18.26 -12.14 -15.54
C PHE A 9 17.58 -13.10 -16.53
N ALA A 10 18.30 -14.03 -17.15
CA ALA A 10 17.70 -15.13 -17.91
C ALA A 10 17.22 -16.18 -16.90
N ARG A 11 15.90 -16.25 -16.68
CA ARG A 11 15.29 -17.19 -15.74
C ARG A 11 15.10 -18.55 -16.40
N GLU A 12 15.55 -19.61 -15.76
CA GLU A 12 14.92 -20.94 -15.90
C GLU A 12 13.42 -20.78 -15.55
N ALA A 13 12.51 -21.33 -16.36
CA ALA A 13 11.10 -21.24 -16.05
C ALA A 13 10.82 -22.04 -14.77
N THR A 14 10.73 -21.36 -13.62
CA THR A 14 10.22 -21.96 -12.38
C THR A 14 8.90 -22.65 -12.72
N GLY A 15 8.78 -23.96 -12.51
CA GLY A 15 7.69 -24.82 -12.99
C GLY A 15 6.28 -24.52 -12.46
N LEU A 16 6.02 -23.30 -12.00
CA LEU A 16 4.70 -22.80 -11.66
C LEU A 16 3.85 -22.68 -12.92
N VAL A 17 2.65 -23.26 -12.85
CA VAL A 17 1.60 -23.10 -13.84
C VAL A 17 1.12 -21.64 -13.82
N ARG A 18 0.95 -21.03 -14.99
CA ARG A 18 0.44 -19.66 -15.13
C ARG A 18 -1.08 -19.64 -14.93
N GLU A 19 -1.51 -19.53 -13.68
CA GLU A 19 -2.94 -19.59 -13.32
C GLU A 19 -3.58 -18.22 -13.06
N VAL A 20 -2.78 -17.15 -12.95
CA VAL A 20 -3.27 -15.80 -12.67
C VAL A 20 -3.92 -15.21 -13.93
N GLY A 21 -5.24 -15.33 -14.02
CA GLY A 21 -6.07 -14.64 -15.01
C GLY A 21 -6.38 -13.19 -14.63
N PHE A 22 -7.13 -12.50 -15.50
CA PHE A 22 -7.52 -11.10 -15.30
C PHE A 22 -8.26 -10.87 -13.97
N MET A 23 -9.29 -11.66 -13.68
CA MET A 23 -10.10 -11.49 -12.46
C MET A 23 -9.27 -11.67 -11.18
N LEU A 24 -8.43 -12.70 -11.13
CA LEU A 24 -7.54 -12.92 -9.99
C LEU A 24 -6.58 -11.73 -9.82
N GLY A 25 -6.02 -11.22 -10.93
CA GLY A 25 -5.17 -10.03 -10.93
C GLY A 25 -5.86 -8.79 -10.36
N VAL A 26 -7.11 -8.54 -10.76
CA VAL A 26 -7.91 -7.41 -10.23
C VAL A 26 -8.16 -7.57 -8.73
N ILE A 27 -8.56 -8.77 -8.29
CA ILE A 27 -8.83 -9.04 -6.87
C ILE A 27 -7.58 -8.81 -6.02
N VAL A 28 -6.42 -9.31 -6.46
CA VAL A 28 -5.13 -9.12 -5.76
C VAL A 28 -4.81 -7.63 -5.59
N ILE A 29 -5.01 -6.83 -6.64
CA ILE A 29 -4.77 -5.38 -6.57
C ILE A 29 -5.77 -4.71 -5.61
N LEU A 30 -7.05 -5.06 -5.67
CA LEU A 30 -8.06 -4.51 -4.76
C LEU A 30 -7.75 -4.84 -3.29
N SER A 31 -7.32 -6.06 -2.99
CA SER A 31 -6.91 -6.47 -1.65
C SER A 31 -5.67 -5.72 -1.15
N HIS A 32 -4.79 -5.27 -2.05
CA HIS A 32 -3.62 -4.47 -1.69
C HIS A 32 -3.96 -2.99 -1.48
N VAL A 33 -4.87 -2.42 -2.27
CA VAL A 33 -5.16 -0.98 -2.27
C VAL A 33 -6.27 -0.59 -1.29
N VAL A 34 -7.30 -1.42 -1.14
CA VAL A 34 -8.46 -1.11 -0.29
C VAL A 34 -8.15 -1.51 1.14
N GLY A 35 -7.87 -0.53 2.00
CA GLY A 35 -7.57 -0.76 3.41
C GLY A 35 -7.90 0.42 4.32
N LEU A 36 -7.17 0.50 5.43
CA LEU A 36 -7.36 1.51 6.48
C LEU A 36 -7.38 2.95 5.95
N GLY A 37 -6.53 3.25 4.95
CA GLY A 37 -6.45 4.59 4.37
C GLY A 37 -7.79 5.08 3.82
N TRP A 38 -8.54 4.21 3.14
CA TRP A 38 -9.89 4.51 2.67
C TRP A 38 -10.86 4.71 3.84
N GLN A 39 -10.91 3.73 4.76
CA GLN A 39 -11.91 3.73 5.84
C GLN A 39 -11.71 4.85 6.86
N LYS A 40 -10.49 5.02 7.36
CA LYS A 40 -10.17 5.99 8.42
C LYS A 40 -10.07 7.41 7.89
N ARG A 41 -9.50 7.62 6.71
CA ARG A 41 -9.38 8.99 6.17
C ARG A 41 -10.75 9.51 5.73
N VAL A 42 -11.51 8.74 4.95
CA VAL A 42 -12.80 9.23 4.42
C VAL A 42 -13.81 9.50 5.53
N PHE A 43 -13.88 8.65 6.56
CA PHE A 43 -14.96 8.72 7.56
C PHE A 43 -14.54 9.22 8.94
N GLN A 44 -13.25 9.19 9.29
CA GLN A 44 -12.80 9.43 10.67
C GLN A 44 -11.73 10.52 10.81
N PHE A 45 -11.20 11.09 9.72
CA PHE A 45 -10.10 12.06 9.80
C PHE A 45 -10.25 13.24 8.84
N SER A 46 -10.59 14.41 9.41
CA SER A 46 -10.69 15.68 8.70
C SER A 46 -9.39 16.51 8.71
N GLY A 47 -8.31 15.99 9.29
CA GLY A 47 -7.07 16.73 9.45
C GLY A 47 -7.04 17.67 10.65
N PRO A 48 -5.86 18.23 10.99
CA PRO A 48 -5.69 19.24 12.02
C PRO A 48 -6.28 20.61 11.63
N MET A 49 -6.59 20.81 10.35
CA MET A 49 -7.21 22.02 9.81
C MET A 49 -8.44 21.60 9.00
N PRO A 50 -9.58 21.31 9.67
CA PRO A 50 -10.82 21.02 8.97
C PRO A 50 -11.26 22.27 8.21
N LEU A 51 -11.32 22.20 6.88
CA LEU A 51 -11.85 23.30 6.09
C LEU A 51 -13.38 23.22 6.04
N PRO A 52 -14.10 24.30 6.37
CA PRO A 52 -15.54 24.37 6.16
C PRO A 52 -15.92 24.12 4.70
N ASN A 53 -17.03 23.41 4.47
CA ASN A 53 -17.46 23.00 3.11
C ASN A 53 -17.84 24.20 2.23
N ASP A 54 -18.29 25.30 2.84
CA ASP A 54 -18.59 26.59 2.18
C ASP A 54 -17.35 27.28 1.63
N MET A 55 -16.16 26.96 2.14
CA MET A 55 -14.88 27.42 1.59
C MET A 55 -14.37 26.52 0.45
N MET A 56 -15.01 25.37 0.21
CA MET A 56 -14.64 24.45 -0.87
C MET A 56 -15.45 24.74 -2.15
N PRO A 57 -14.84 24.55 -3.34
CA PRO A 57 -15.57 24.66 -4.59
C PRO A 57 -16.81 23.76 -4.60
N LEU A 58 -17.92 24.29 -5.14
CA LEU A 58 -19.20 23.60 -5.28
C LEU A 58 -19.86 23.14 -3.96
N GLY A 59 -19.38 23.62 -2.80
CA GLY A 59 -19.88 23.19 -1.49
C GLY A 59 -19.56 21.72 -1.16
N LEU A 60 -18.67 21.09 -1.93
CA LEU A 60 -18.31 19.68 -1.76
C LEU A 60 -17.26 19.53 -0.64
N PRO A 61 -17.29 18.42 0.13
CA PRO A 61 -16.35 18.22 1.23
C PRO A 61 -14.88 18.25 0.76
N PRO A 62 -13.94 18.79 1.58
CA PRO A 62 -12.52 18.81 1.23
C PRO A 62 -11.96 17.42 0.88
N MET A 63 -12.50 16.38 1.52
CA MET A 63 -12.06 15.00 1.28
C MET A 63 -12.40 14.51 -0.14
N PHE A 64 -13.54 14.92 -0.69
CA PHE A 64 -13.89 14.61 -2.07
C PHE A 64 -12.81 15.16 -3.03
N TRP A 65 -12.40 16.41 -2.83
CA TRP A 65 -11.36 17.05 -3.64
C TRP A 65 -9.99 16.39 -3.47
N ALA A 66 -9.62 16.01 -2.25
CA ALA A 66 -8.37 15.29 -1.99
C ALA A 66 -8.33 13.95 -2.76
N PHE A 67 -9.40 13.16 -2.69
CA PHE A 67 -9.49 11.88 -3.41
C PHE A 67 -9.53 12.06 -4.93
N LEU A 68 -10.24 13.08 -5.43
CA LEU A 68 -10.30 13.36 -6.87
C LEU A 68 -8.90 13.72 -7.41
N VAL A 69 -8.22 14.66 -6.76
CA VAL A 69 -6.90 15.14 -7.20
C VAL A 69 -5.86 14.02 -7.07
N CYS A 70 -5.75 13.38 -5.91
CA CYS A 70 -4.82 12.27 -5.72
C CYS A 70 -5.14 11.08 -6.63
N GLY A 71 -6.43 10.78 -6.84
CA GLY A 71 -6.89 9.72 -7.73
C GLY A 71 -6.42 9.92 -9.17
N ILE A 72 -6.45 11.15 -9.69
CA ILE A 72 -5.94 11.46 -11.03
C ILE A 72 -4.44 11.15 -11.15
N PHE A 73 -3.63 11.56 -10.16
CA PHE A 73 -2.21 11.25 -10.16
C PHE A 73 -1.92 9.74 -10.07
N VAL A 74 -2.71 9.02 -9.26
CA VAL A 74 -2.62 7.55 -9.15
C VAL A 74 -3.00 6.87 -10.46
N LEU A 75 -4.01 7.36 -11.19
CA LEU A 75 -4.38 6.81 -12.50
C LEU A 75 -3.28 6.99 -13.54
N ILE A 76 -2.63 8.16 -13.58
CA ILE A 76 -1.52 8.43 -14.50
C ILE A 76 -0.34 7.48 -14.21
N THR A 77 0.04 7.34 -12.94
CA THR A 77 1.14 6.46 -12.54
C THR A 77 0.79 4.98 -12.73
N GLY A 78 -0.45 4.57 -12.44
CA GLY A 78 -0.96 3.22 -12.70
C GLY A 78 -0.96 2.86 -14.17
N TYR A 79 -1.35 3.79 -15.05
CA TYR A 79 -1.27 3.61 -16.50
C TYR A 79 0.18 3.43 -16.96
N ALA A 80 1.10 4.29 -16.51
CA ALA A 80 2.52 4.18 -16.87
C ALA A 80 3.12 2.84 -16.39
N ALA A 81 2.85 2.43 -15.15
CA ALA A 81 3.31 1.16 -14.60
C ALA A 81 2.70 -0.04 -15.36
N GLY A 82 1.41 0.02 -15.70
CA GLY A 82 0.71 -1.00 -16.49
C GLY A 82 1.28 -1.15 -17.90
N TYR A 83 1.54 -0.03 -18.59
CA TYR A 83 2.12 -0.02 -19.94
C TYR A 83 3.51 -0.65 -19.97
N VAL A 84 4.38 -0.25 -19.03
CA VAL A 84 5.75 -0.78 -18.96
C VAL A 84 5.75 -2.26 -18.59
N THR A 85 4.84 -2.70 -17.71
CA THR A 85 4.70 -4.12 -17.33
C THR A 85 4.15 -4.96 -18.48
N ALA A 86 3.25 -4.41 -19.30
CA ALA A 86 2.77 -5.06 -20.51
C ALA A 86 3.87 -5.21 -21.58
N ALA A 87 4.73 -4.18 -21.74
CA ALA A 87 5.85 -4.21 -22.66
C ALA A 87 6.99 -5.14 -22.21
N MET A 88 7.19 -5.28 -20.89
CA MET A 88 8.23 -6.14 -20.31
C MET A 88 7.64 -7.02 -19.19
N PRO A 89 6.94 -8.12 -19.54
CA PRO A 89 6.25 -8.99 -18.58
C PRO A 89 7.24 -9.88 -17.81
N ARG A 90 8.08 -9.26 -16.98
CA ARG A 90 9.04 -9.94 -16.11
C ARG A 90 8.64 -9.72 -14.65
N SER A 91 8.74 -10.79 -13.85
CA SER A 91 8.57 -10.69 -12.40
C SER A 91 9.71 -9.88 -11.79
N GLY A 92 9.38 -8.96 -10.88
CA GLY A 92 10.35 -8.08 -10.21
C GLY A 92 9.90 -6.62 -9.99
N GLY A 93 8.64 -6.30 -10.33
CA GLY A 93 8.01 -5.02 -9.99
C GLY A 93 8.73 -3.79 -10.56
N GLY A 94 8.55 -2.65 -9.89
CA GLY A 94 9.11 -1.36 -10.30
C GLY A 94 10.64 -1.35 -10.43
N TYR A 95 11.35 -2.12 -9.59
CA TYR A 95 12.81 -2.23 -9.67
C TYR A 95 13.29 -2.72 -11.05
N VAL A 96 12.72 -3.82 -11.53
CA VAL A 96 13.15 -4.45 -12.79
C VAL A 96 12.76 -3.62 -14.00
N THR A 97 11.63 -2.94 -13.97
CA THR A 97 11.17 -2.10 -15.08
C THR A 97 11.97 -0.80 -15.15
N ILE A 98 12.18 -0.11 -14.03
CA ILE A 98 12.92 1.17 -13.96
C ILE A 98 14.40 0.97 -14.27
N SER A 99 15.02 -0.09 -13.73
CA SER A 99 16.44 -0.36 -13.97
C SER A 99 16.79 -0.59 -15.44
N ARG A 100 15.82 -1.04 -16.25
CA ARG A 100 16.01 -1.34 -17.68
C ARG A 100 15.64 -0.20 -18.60
N VAL A 101 14.70 0.66 -18.20
CA VAL A 101 14.26 1.79 -19.03
C VAL A 101 15.11 3.01 -18.76
N ILE A 102 15.46 3.27 -17.50
CA ILE A 102 16.09 4.52 -17.10
C ILE A 102 17.58 4.30 -16.78
N HIS A 103 17.87 3.66 -15.64
CA HIS A 103 19.23 3.39 -15.21
C HIS A 103 19.24 2.40 -14.02
N PRO A 104 20.23 1.50 -13.89
CA PRO A 104 20.31 0.56 -12.78
C PRO A 104 20.31 1.22 -11.39
N ILE A 105 20.98 2.36 -11.23
CA ILE A 105 21.03 3.11 -9.96
C ILE A 105 19.63 3.66 -9.60
N ILE A 106 18.88 4.17 -10.58
CA ILE A 106 17.53 4.70 -10.33
C ILE A 106 16.59 3.55 -9.98
N GLY A 107 16.74 2.40 -10.65
CA GLY A 107 16.05 1.17 -10.25
C GLY A 107 16.32 0.80 -8.80
N TYR A 108 17.59 0.78 -8.39
CA TYR A 108 18.01 0.49 -7.01
C TYR A 108 17.38 1.46 -5.99
N ILE A 109 17.42 2.76 -6.26
CA ILE A 109 16.79 3.77 -5.39
C ILE A 109 15.28 3.54 -5.31
N ALA A 110 14.59 3.33 -6.45
CA ALA A 110 13.16 3.06 -6.47
C ALA A 110 12.80 1.78 -5.70
N GLY A 111 13.62 0.72 -5.82
CA GLY A 111 13.47 -0.51 -5.05
C GLY A 111 13.58 -0.29 -3.55
N TRP A 112 14.55 0.50 -3.10
CA TRP A 112 14.70 0.87 -1.69
C TRP A 112 13.55 1.72 -1.16
N LEU A 113 13.10 2.70 -1.93
CA LEU A 113 11.95 3.52 -1.56
C LEU A 113 10.68 2.66 -1.43
N MET A 114 10.47 1.71 -2.35
CA MET A 114 9.36 0.78 -2.26
C MET A 114 9.47 -0.14 -1.03
N PHE A 115 10.66 -0.68 -0.75
CA PHE A 115 10.90 -1.49 0.44
C PHE A 115 10.58 -0.72 1.73
N LEU A 116 11.06 0.53 1.84
CA LEU A 116 10.78 1.37 3.00
C LEU A 116 9.29 1.74 3.10
N ALA A 117 8.64 2.05 1.98
CA ALA A 117 7.20 2.34 1.96
C ALA A 117 6.38 1.15 2.50
N GLU A 118 6.71 -0.07 2.06
CA GLU A 118 6.06 -1.29 2.56
C GLU A 118 6.39 -1.56 4.04
N ALA A 119 7.63 -1.39 4.46
CA ALA A 119 8.03 -1.56 5.86
C ALA A 119 7.28 -0.60 6.80
N PHE A 120 7.14 0.67 6.41
CA PHE A 120 6.34 1.64 7.17
C PHE A 120 4.83 1.32 7.12
N SER A 121 4.34 0.81 5.99
CA SER A 121 2.95 0.35 5.85
C SER A 121 2.63 -0.77 6.85
N TYR A 122 3.52 -1.75 7.01
CA TYR A 122 3.36 -2.81 8.03
C TYR A 122 3.23 -2.26 9.46
N GLY A 123 4.03 -1.26 9.82
CA GLY A 123 3.91 -0.60 11.13
C GLY A 123 2.54 0.05 11.33
N LEU A 124 2.05 0.77 10.31
CA LEU A 124 0.72 1.39 10.34
C LEU A 124 -0.41 0.36 10.43
N ILE A 125 -0.29 -0.74 9.68
CA ILE A 125 -1.25 -1.84 9.70
C ILE A 125 -1.27 -2.50 11.08
N GLY A 126 -0.11 -2.72 11.72
CA GLY A 126 -0.04 -3.29 13.07
C GLY A 126 -0.81 -2.45 14.09
N VAL A 127 -0.62 -1.13 14.08
CA VAL A 127 -1.37 -0.20 14.95
C VAL A 127 -2.87 -0.27 14.66
N ALA A 128 -3.26 -0.34 13.39
CA ALA A 128 -4.65 -0.42 12.99
C ALA A 128 -5.33 -1.74 13.40
N CYS A 129 -4.63 -2.86 13.29
CA CYS A 129 -5.10 -4.15 13.77
C CYS A 129 -5.32 -4.11 15.28
N PHE A 130 -4.40 -3.50 16.03
CA PHE A 130 -4.58 -3.32 17.46
C PHE A 130 -5.77 -2.42 17.78
N GLU A 131 -5.92 -1.28 17.10
CA GLU A 131 -7.08 -0.39 17.22
C GLU A 131 -8.41 -1.13 16.98
N ALA A 132 -8.48 -2.00 15.95
CA ALA A 132 -9.66 -2.82 15.69
C ALA A 132 -9.99 -3.77 16.86
N ILE A 133 -8.99 -4.45 17.43
CA ILE A 133 -9.16 -5.29 18.63
C ILE A 133 -9.75 -4.47 19.78
N MET A 134 -9.25 -3.25 20.00
CA MET A 134 -9.70 -2.39 21.09
C MET A 134 -11.14 -1.87 20.89
N ILE A 135 -11.57 -1.63 19.65
CA ILE A 135 -12.96 -1.28 19.34
C ILE A 135 -13.89 -2.41 19.78
N PHE A 136 -13.60 -3.66 19.40
CA PHE A 136 -14.40 -4.81 19.80
C PHE A 136 -14.37 -5.07 21.31
N PHE A 137 -13.22 -4.83 21.95
CA PHE A 137 -13.08 -4.94 23.39
C PHE A 137 -13.95 -3.93 24.15
N ASN A 138 -13.96 -2.66 23.72
CA ASN A 138 -14.82 -1.63 24.32
C ASN A 138 -16.31 -1.91 24.14
N ILE A 139 -16.72 -2.51 23.00
CA ILE A 139 -18.11 -2.94 22.79
C ILE A 139 -18.50 -4.02 23.82
N ALA A 140 -17.61 -4.97 24.10
CA ALA A 140 -17.85 -6.02 25.08
C ALA A 140 -17.88 -5.52 26.54
N LEU A 141 -17.21 -4.41 26.82
CA LEU A 141 -17.14 -3.77 28.14
C LEU A 141 -18.25 -2.75 28.42
N ALA A 142 -19.18 -2.55 27.47
CA ALA A 142 -20.26 -1.59 27.63
C ALA A 142 -21.05 -1.84 28.95
N PRO A 143 -21.33 -0.78 29.75
CA PRO A 143 -21.21 0.65 29.42
C PRO A 143 -19.85 1.28 29.75
N THR A 144 -18.88 0.52 30.26
CA THR A 144 -17.54 1.06 30.58
C THR A 144 -16.71 1.19 29.31
N VAL A 145 -16.11 2.38 29.12
CA VAL A 145 -15.23 2.65 27.97
C VAL A 145 -13.83 2.93 28.50
N ILE A 146 -12.85 2.22 27.96
CA ILE A 146 -11.43 2.45 28.22
C ILE A 146 -10.88 3.25 27.04
N ALA A 147 -10.45 4.48 27.33
CA ALA A 147 -9.73 5.30 26.36
C ALA A 147 -8.26 4.88 26.32
N PHE A 148 -7.74 4.67 25.12
CA PHE A 148 -6.34 4.28 24.91
C PHE A 148 -5.57 5.44 24.31
N ASP A 149 -4.50 5.83 24.99
CA ASP A 149 -3.59 6.87 24.51
C ASP A 149 -2.70 6.38 23.36
N ALA A 150 -2.08 7.30 22.63
CA ALA A 150 -1.18 7.04 21.52
C ALA A 150 -0.05 6.06 21.89
N THR A 151 0.48 6.13 23.11
CA THR A 151 1.49 5.18 23.59
C THR A 151 0.96 3.75 23.64
N THR A 152 -0.30 3.55 24.05
CA THR A 152 -0.91 2.21 24.12
C THR A 152 -1.12 1.63 22.72
N LEU A 153 -1.59 2.47 21.78
CA LEU A 153 -1.76 2.07 20.38
C LEU A 153 -0.41 1.74 19.72
N PHE A 154 0.64 2.50 20.01
CA PHE A 154 1.99 2.25 19.51
C PHE A 154 2.57 0.93 20.02
N VAL A 155 2.55 0.71 21.34
CA VAL A 155 3.08 -0.52 21.95
C VAL A 155 2.27 -1.74 21.51
N GLY A 156 0.95 -1.64 21.48
CA GLY A 156 0.08 -2.71 20.99
C GLY A 156 0.35 -3.04 19.52
N GLY A 157 0.50 -2.02 18.67
CA GLY A 157 0.86 -2.19 17.27
C GLY A 157 2.22 -2.87 17.07
N LEU A 158 3.23 -2.49 17.86
CA LEU A 158 4.54 -3.15 17.85
C LEU A 158 4.45 -4.64 18.21
N ILE A 159 3.65 -4.99 19.23
CA ILE A 159 3.43 -6.38 19.63
C ILE A 159 2.77 -7.17 18.49
N VAL A 160 1.75 -6.59 17.83
CA VAL A 160 1.10 -7.23 16.68
C VAL A 160 2.11 -7.50 15.56
N VAL A 161 2.91 -6.50 15.18
CA VAL A 161 3.96 -6.68 14.15
C VAL A 161 4.94 -7.76 14.57
N TRP A 162 5.39 -7.76 15.83
CA TRP A 162 6.35 -8.72 16.33
C TRP A 162 5.85 -10.16 16.28
N ILE A 163 4.57 -10.40 16.62
CA ILE A 163 3.94 -11.72 16.54
C ILE A 163 3.91 -12.26 15.10
N PHE A 164 3.65 -11.41 14.10
CA PHE A 164 3.59 -11.82 12.70
C PHE A 164 4.96 -11.86 12.00
N ALA A 165 5.98 -11.24 12.60
CA ALA A 165 7.33 -11.17 12.04
C ALA A 165 8.23 -12.33 12.48
N ILE A 166 7.87 -13.09 13.52
CA ILE A 166 8.55 -14.32 13.99
C ILE A 166 7.89 -15.54 13.36
#